data_AF-A0A1Z3HSV4-F1
#
_entry.id   AF-A0A1Z3HSV4-F1
#
_cell.length_a   1.000
_cell.length_b   1.000
_cell.length_c   1.000
_cell.angle_alpha   90.00
_cell.angle_beta   90.00
_cell.angle_gamma   90.00
#
_symmetry.space_group_name_H-M   'P 1'
#
loop_
_entity.id
_entity.type
_entity.pdbx_description
1 polymer ?
#
loop_
_entity_poly.entity_id
_entity_poly.type
_entity_poly.pdbx_seq_one_letter_code
_entity_poly.pdbx_strand_id
1 'polypeptide(L)'
;MIPVQDLQSLQGISELAIAEARSLQIRTDLMLGLQRYIQQQGWTPEQAAMRLKQPLPRIQNLMNGEISRFSVEQLIQLLASVGLHVHVSITDA
;
A
#
# COMPACT_ATOMS: atom_id res chain seq x y z
N MET A 1 23.26 24.38 -27.02
CA MET A 1 22.17 23.60 -27.66
C MET A 1 22.21 22.23 -27.03
N ILE A 2 21.26 21.91 -26.13
CA ILE A 2 21.18 20.58 -25.51
C ILE A 2 20.65 19.61 -26.58
N PRO A 3 21.27 18.44 -26.80
CA PRO A 3 20.78 17.49 -27.78
C PRO A 3 19.36 17.00 -27.38
N VAL A 4 18.46 16.95 -28.37
CA VAL A 4 17.03 16.61 -28.18
C VAL A 4 16.82 15.23 -27.53
N GLN A 5 17.82 14.35 -27.58
CA GLN A 5 17.84 13.02 -26.94
C GLN A 5 17.78 13.08 -25.40
N ASP A 6 18.22 14.17 -24.78
CA ASP A 6 18.18 14.33 -23.32
C ASP A 6 16.76 14.59 -22.80
N LEU A 7 15.88 15.18 -23.62
CA LEU A 7 14.48 15.47 -23.23
C LEU A 7 13.60 14.22 -23.15
N GLN A 8 13.81 13.24 -24.03
CA GLN A 8 13.06 11.97 -24.01
C GLN A 8 13.45 11.12 -22.80
N SER A 9 14.72 11.18 -22.38
CA SER A 9 15.21 10.50 -21.17
C SER A 9 14.60 11.10 -19.89
N LEU A 10 14.35 12.41 -19.86
CA LEU A 10 13.68 13.09 -18.75
C LEU A 10 12.17 12.80 -18.69
N GLN A 11 11.51 12.58 -19.84
CA GLN A 11 10.09 12.19 -19.90
C GLN A 11 9.85 10.82 -19.28
N GLY A 12 10.69 9.81 -19.56
CA GLY A 12 10.55 8.49 -18.96
C GLY A 12 10.76 8.48 -17.43
N ILE A 13 11.61 9.37 -16.91
CA ILE A 13 11.84 9.50 -15.45
C ILE A 13 10.60 10.08 -14.76
N SER A 14 9.89 11.04 -15.36
CA SER A 14 8.70 11.63 -14.75
C SER A 14 7.52 10.66 -14.75
N GLU A 15 7.35 9.86 -15.81
CA GLU A 15 6.30 8.84 -15.88
C GLU A 15 6.50 7.74 -14.81
N LEU A 16 7.74 7.27 -14.63
CA LEU A 16 8.08 6.31 -13.57
C LEU A 16 7.82 6.89 -12.17
N ALA A 17 8.20 8.16 -11.94
CA ALA A 17 7.95 8.84 -10.67
C ALA A 17 6.45 9.01 -10.39
N ILE A 18 5.64 9.32 -11.41
CA ILE A 18 4.18 9.41 -11.28
C ILE A 18 3.60 8.03 -10.95
N ALA A 19 4.01 6.97 -11.67
CA ALA A 19 3.54 5.62 -11.43
C ALA A 19 3.90 5.13 -10.01
N GLU A 20 5.11 5.40 -9.56
CA GLU A 20 5.56 5.05 -8.20
C GLU A 20 4.78 5.82 -7.14
N ALA A 21 4.56 7.13 -7.33
CA ALA A 21 3.75 7.95 -6.43
C ALA A 21 2.31 7.44 -6.33
N ARG A 22 1.68 7.06 -7.46
CA ARG A 22 0.33 6.47 -7.47
C ARG A 22 0.30 5.11 -6.77
N SER A 23 1.29 4.26 -7.01
CA SER A 23 1.42 2.97 -6.32
C SER A 23 1.60 3.15 -4.81
N LEU A 24 2.39 4.14 -4.38
CA LEU A 24 2.57 4.47 -2.97
C LEU A 24 1.27 4.99 -2.35
N GLN A 25 0.53 5.84 -3.06
CA GLN A 25 -0.77 6.35 -2.61
C GLN A 25 -1.76 5.20 -2.37
N ILE A 26 -1.95 4.32 -3.36
CA ILE A 26 -2.87 3.17 -3.25
C ILE A 26 -2.48 2.28 -2.09
N ARG A 27 -1.19 1.93 -1.95
CA ARG A 27 -0.73 1.12 -0.82
C ARG A 27 -1.01 1.81 0.51
N THR A 28 -0.78 3.11 0.59
CA THR A 28 -0.99 3.90 1.82
C THR A 28 -2.46 3.86 2.23
N ASP A 29 -3.39 4.09 1.29
CA ASP A 29 -4.82 4.07 1.56
C ASP A 29 -5.28 2.69 2.07
N LEU A 30 -4.81 1.62 1.44
CA LEU A 30 -5.11 0.25 1.86
C LEU A 30 -4.53 -0.08 3.24
N MET A 31 -3.28 0.31 3.51
CA MET A 31 -2.64 0.10 4.81
C MET A 31 -3.36 0.86 5.92
N LEU A 32 -3.74 2.12 5.69
CA LEU A 32 -4.50 2.93 6.64
C LEU A 32 -5.88 2.31 6.91
N GLY A 33 -6.55 1.80 5.87
CA GLY A 33 -7.81 1.07 6.03
C GLY A 33 -7.67 -0.13 6.98
N LEU A 34 -6.62 -0.92 6.80
CA LEU A 34 -6.35 -2.09 7.64
C LEU A 34 -5.95 -1.71 9.07
N GLN A 35 -5.09 -0.70 9.24
CA GLN A 35 -4.70 -0.20 10.56
C GLN A 35 -5.90 0.33 11.34
N ARG A 36 -6.77 1.12 10.69
CA ARG A 36 -8.01 1.63 11.30
C ARG A 36 -8.91 0.50 11.73
N TYR A 37 -9.05 -0.54 10.91
CA TYR A 37 -9.82 -1.72 11.29
C TYR A 37 -9.25 -2.40 12.53
N ILE A 38 -7.94 -2.66 12.57
CA ILE A 38 -7.26 -3.27 13.74
C ILE A 38 -7.50 -2.43 15.01
N GLN A 39 -7.38 -1.10 14.90
CA GLN A 39 -7.63 -0.16 15.99
C GLN A 39 -9.10 -0.18 16.46
N GLN A 40 -10.06 -0.18 15.54
CA GLN A 40 -11.50 -0.23 15.85
C GLN A 40 -11.89 -1.53 16.56
N GLN A 41 -11.23 -2.64 16.24
CA GLN A 41 -11.43 -3.90 16.93
C GLN A 41 -10.73 -3.95 18.30
N GLY A 42 -9.89 -2.97 18.64
CA GLY A 42 -9.13 -2.92 19.89
C GLY A 42 -8.06 -4.01 19.99
N TRP A 43 -7.56 -4.52 18.86
CA TRP A 43 -6.59 -5.61 18.88
C TRP A 43 -5.18 -5.13 19.20
N THR A 44 -4.47 -5.87 20.06
CA THR A 44 -3.01 -5.77 20.17
C THR A 44 -2.33 -6.34 18.91
N PRO A 45 -1.06 -6.02 18.63
CA PRO A 45 -0.33 -6.63 17.52
C PRO A 45 -0.35 -8.17 17.53
N GLU A 46 -0.29 -8.80 18.70
CA GLU A 46 -0.35 -10.27 18.87
C GLU A 46 -1.72 -10.82 18.52
N GLN A 47 -2.79 -10.14 18.96
CA GLN A 47 -4.16 -10.52 18.61
C GLN A 47 -4.40 -10.35 17.12
N ALA A 48 -3.94 -9.25 16.53
CA ALA A 48 -4.01 -9.01 15.09
C ALA A 48 -3.24 -10.10 14.31
N ALA A 49 -2.04 -10.47 14.75
CA ALA A 49 -1.24 -11.56 14.16
C ALA A 49 -2.02 -12.88 14.13
N MET A 50 -2.65 -13.25 15.24
CA MET A 50 -3.48 -14.45 15.32
C MET A 50 -4.72 -14.38 14.41
N ARG A 51 -5.44 -13.25 14.40
CA ARG A 51 -6.68 -13.07 13.62
C ARG A 51 -6.43 -13.01 12.12
N LEU A 52 -5.39 -12.28 11.71
CA LEU A 52 -4.96 -12.15 10.31
C LEU A 52 -4.12 -13.36 9.85
N LYS A 53 -3.81 -14.31 10.74
CA LYS A 53 -2.93 -15.45 10.50
C LYS A 53 -1.58 -15.04 9.88
N GLN A 54 -1.02 -13.94 10.38
CA GLN A 54 0.26 -13.40 9.95
C GLN A 54 1.30 -13.50 11.08
N PRO A 55 2.59 -13.60 10.76
CA PRO A 55 3.64 -13.48 11.76
C PRO A 55 3.61 -12.11 12.46
N LEU A 56 3.88 -12.09 13.77
CA LEU A 56 3.93 -10.86 14.56
C LEU A 56 4.84 -9.77 13.96
N PRO A 57 6.07 -10.07 13.47
CA PRO A 57 6.92 -9.03 12.85
C PRO A 57 6.25 -8.38 11.64
N ARG A 58 5.45 -9.13 10.87
CA ARG A 58 4.73 -8.59 9.72
C ARG A 58 3.60 -7.66 10.15
N ILE A 59 2.89 -7.98 11.23
CA ILE A 59 1.90 -7.08 11.82
C ILE A 59 2.55 -5.83 12.41
N GLN A 60 3.71 -5.96 13.06
CA GLN A 60 4.44 -4.79 13.56
C GLN A 60 4.87 -3.86 12.42
N ASN A 61 5.42 -4.41 11.33
CA ASN A 61 5.74 -3.63 10.12
C ASN A 61 4.50 -2.91 9.56
N LEU A 62 3.36 -3.61 9.52
CA LEU A 62 2.08 -3.02 9.09
C LEU A 62 1.68 -1.85 10.00
N MET A 63 1.71 -2.04 11.33
CA MET A 63 1.31 -1.01 12.31
C MET A 63 2.30 0.16 12.38
N ASN A 64 3.58 -0.07 12.09
CA ASN A 64 4.62 0.96 12.02
C ASN A 64 4.59 1.75 10.70
N GLY A 65 3.76 1.36 9.73
CA GLY A 65 3.68 2.05 8.45
C GLY A 65 4.80 1.72 7.46
N GLU A 66 5.45 0.55 7.57
CA GLU A 66 6.55 0.14 6.69
C GLU A 66 6.06 -0.27 5.29
N ILE A 67 5.51 0.70 4.56
CA ILE A 67 4.76 0.56 3.31
C ILE A 67 5.54 -0.12 2.18
N SER A 68 6.86 0.05 2.16
CA SER A 68 7.75 -0.58 1.17
C SER A 68 7.75 -2.11 1.26
N ARG A 69 7.34 -2.69 2.40
CA ARG A 69 7.29 -4.15 2.61
C ARG A 69 5.98 -4.81 2.17
N PHE A 70 5.04 -4.00 1.70
CA PHE A 70 3.71 -4.46 1.31
C PHE A 70 3.45 -4.14 -0.16
N SER A 71 3.01 -5.15 -0.91
CA SER A 71 2.40 -4.93 -2.22
C SER A 71 0.92 -4.60 -2.07
N VAL A 72 0.33 -3.99 -3.11
CA VAL A 72 -1.12 -3.75 -3.19
C VAL A 72 -1.90 -5.05 -2.99
N GLU A 73 -1.50 -6.12 -3.68
CA GLU A 73 -2.14 -7.43 -3.59
C GLU A 73 -2.15 -7.97 -2.15
N GLN A 74 -1.02 -7.88 -1.45
CA GLN A 74 -0.93 -8.35 -0.05
C GLN A 74 -1.87 -7.57 0.86
N LEU A 75 -2.00 -6.26 0.67
CA LEU A 75 -2.90 -5.44 1.48
C LEU A 75 -4.37 -5.78 1.19
N ILE A 76 -4.73 -6.00 -0.08
CA ILE A 76 -6.07 -6.45 -0.47
C ILE A 76 -6.40 -7.81 0.17
N GLN A 77 -5.46 -8.77 0.13
CA GLN A 77 -5.67 -10.08 0.76
C GLN A 77 -5.90 -9.98 2.26
N LEU A 78 -5.13 -9.13 2.95
CA LEU A 78 -5.30 -8.91 4.40
C LEU A 78 -6.64 -8.24 4.74
N LEU A 79 -7.03 -7.21 3.98
CA LEU A 79 -8.34 -6.55 4.13
C LEU A 79 -9.49 -7.55 3.90
N ALA A 80 -9.41 -8.36 2.85
CA ALA A 80 -10.40 -9.39 2.55
C ALA A 80 -10.47 -10.45 3.66
N SER A 81 -9.33 -10.82 4.26
CA SER A 81 -9.29 -11.83 5.34
C SER A 81 -10.04 -11.39 6.62
N VAL A 82 -10.25 -10.09 6.80
CA VAL A 82 -11.04 -9.52 7.90
C VAL A 82 -12.43 -9.06 7.48
N GLY A 83 -12.88 -9.44 6.28
CA GLY A 83 -14.23 -9.15 5.78
C GLY A 83 -14.42 -7.73 5.24
N LEU A 84 -13.34 -6.98 4.99
CA LEU A 84 -13.42 -5.68 4.34
C LEU A 84 -13.44 -5.85 2.82
N HIS A 85 -14.26 -5.03 2.16
CA HIS A 85 -14.36 -4.99 0.70
C HIS A 85 -13.55 -3.82 0.15
N VAL A 86 -12.68 -4.10 -0.82
CA VAL A 86 -11.91 -3.08 -1.55
C VAL A 86 -12.60 -2.80 -2.87
N HIS A 87 -12.87 -1.54 -3.16
CA HIS A 87 -13.36 -1.08 -4.45
C HIS A 87 -12.28 -0.26 -5.15
N VAL A 88 -12.02 -0.56 -6.42
CA VAL A 88 -11.07 0.19 -7.26
C VAL A 88 -11.86 0.76 -8.43
N SER A 89 -11.66 2.05 -8.69
CA SER A 89 -12.22 2.74 -9.85
C SER A 89 -11.10 3.35 -10.67
N ILE A 90 -11.32 3.46 -11.99
CA ILE A 90 -10.40 4.07 -12.93
C ILE A 90 -11.04 5.38 -13.39
N THR A 91 -10.29 6.47 -13.30
CA THR A 91 -10.72 7.81 -13.68
C THR A 91 -9.70 8.41 -14.64
N ASP A 92 -10.16 9.26 -15.54
CA ASP A 92 -9.28 10.04 -16.41
C ASP A 92 -8.39 10.99 -15.58
N ALA A 93 -7.20 11.31 -16.13
CA ALA A 93 -6.19 12.14 -15.49
C ALA A 93 -6.46 13.64 -15.61
#